data_AF-A0A8X6GQH4-F1
#
_entry.id   AF-A0A8X6GQH4-F1
#
_cell.length_a   1.000
_cell.length_b   1.000
_cell.length_c   1.000
_cell.angle_alpha   90.00
_cell.angle_beta   90.00
_cell.angle_gamma   90.00
#
_symmetry.space_group_name_H-M   'P 1'
#
loop_
_entity.id
_entity.type
_entity.pdbx_description
1 polymer ?
#
loop_
_entity_poly.entity_id
_entity_poly.type
_entity_poly.pdbx_seq_one_letter_code
_entity_poly.pdbx_strand_id
1 'polypeptide(L)'
;MERRCVLNSWSKEEVRAVIRYEWARGVSGTEIHNPLVEVYGSGVMSKQMVRRWCRTFSDGRQQVEDIPRAGRTRTATTDANVGKVDDMIRANRRITIDEVAEELGISHERAQNIIHDILRYRKVSARWVPRQLTSTHQEQCMAVSLEHLVRYHEDGNDFLFRIVTGDETWVHHFTTESKAASMEWKHPSSPVRKKFKTTPSAGKVLLTVFWDAQGVLLLDFLEVGTINATRYCDTLSKLRGDSEKAAWPSHIWRSAVG
;
A
#
# COMPACT_ATOMS: atom_id res chain seq x y z
N MET A 1 -73.76 -3.95 12.77
CA MET A 1 -72.74 -3.10 12.13
C MET A 1 -71.38 -3.67 12.48
N GLU A 2 -70.80 -4.49 11.61
CA GLU A 2 -69.44 -5.01 11.80
C GLU A 2 -68.44 -3.85 11.78
N ARG A 3 -67.60 -3.79 12.81
CA ARG A 3 -66.47 -2.86 12.86
C ARG A 3 -65.48 -3.29 11.79
N ARG A 4 -65.48 -2.60 10.64
CA ARG A 4 -64.42 -2.77 9.63
C ARG A 4 -63.08 -2.38 10.25
N CYS A 5 -62.14 -3.31 10.24
CA CYS A 5 -60.78 -3.09 10.71
C CYS A 5 -60.02 -2.31 9.63
N VAL A 6 -59.47 -1.15 9.97
CA VAL A 6 -58.56 -0.41 9.10
C VAL A 6 -57.13 -0.84 9.44
N LEU A 7 -56.41 -1.33 8.44
CA LEU A 7 -55.02 -1.73 8.58
C LEU A 7 -54.13 -0.48 8.67
N ASN A 8 -53.54 -0.25 9.84
CA ASN A 8 -52.69 0.92 10.11
C ASN A 8 -51.25 0.78 9.59
N SER A 9 -50.89 -0.37 9.01
CA SER A 9 -49.58 -0.65 8.41
C SER A 9 -49.75 -1.64 7.26
N TRP A 10 -49.08 -1.39 6.14
CA TRP A 10 -49.12 -2.25 4.95
C TRP A 10 -47.81 -2.15 4.16
N SER A 11 -47.47 -3.20 3.42
CA SER A 11 -46.34 -3.17 2.48
C SER A 11 -46.81 -2.88 1.05
N LYS A 12 -45.89 -2.40 0.19
CA LYS A 12 -46.23 -2.13 -1.21
C LYS A 12 -46.59 -3.42 -1.94
N GLU A 13 -45.92 -4.51 -1.60
CA GLU A 13 -46.09 -5.84 -2.17
C GLU A 13 -47.47 -6.41 -1.80
N GLU A 14 -47.91 -6.21 -0.55
CA GLU A 14 -49.22 -6.62 -0.07
C GLU A 14 -50.34 -5.93 -0.85
N VAL A 15 -50.30 -4.60 -0.96
CA VAL A 15 -51.30 -3.83 -1.72
C VAL A 15 -51.31 -4.24 -3.20
N ARG A 16 -50.15 -4.49 -3.79
CA ARG A 16 -50.05 -4.96 -5.19
C ARG A 16 -50.62 -6.38 -5.37
N ALA A 17 -50.47 -7.25 -4.38
CA ALA A 17 -51.08 -8.58 -4.38
C ALA A 17 -52.62 -8.48 -4.34
N VAL A 18 -53.17 -7.58 -3.52
CA VAL A 18 -54.62 -7.31 -3.49
C VAL A 18 -55.11 -6.74 -4.82
N ILE A 19 -54.37 -5.80 -5.43
CA ILE A 19 -54.69 -5.28 -6.76
C ILE A 19 -54.69 -6.40 -7.81
N ARG A 20 -53.71 -7.31 -7.76
CA ARG A 20 -53.63 -8.46 -8.67
C ARG A 20 -54.83 -9.39 -8.49
N TYR A 21 -55.22 -9.66 -7.25
CA TYR A 21 -56.38 -10.48 -6.93
C TYR A 21 -57.69 -9.88 -7.46
N GLU A 22 -57.96 -8.61 -7.17
CA GLU A 22 -59.19 -7.94 -7.63
C GLU A 22 -59.24 -7.75 -9.15
N TRP A 23 -58.09 -7.47 -9.77
CA TRP A 23 -57.98 -7.44 -11.23
C TRP A 23 -58.29 -8.80 -11.85
N ALA A 24 -57.78 -9.90 -11.28
CA ALA A 24 -58.05 -11.27 -11.75
C ALA A 24 -59.52 -11.67 -11.60
N ARG A 25 -60.25 -11.05 -10.66
CA ARG A 25 -61.71 -11.18 -10.52
C ARG A 25 -62.50 -10.39 -11.58
N GLY A 26 -61.82 -9.63 -12.43
CA GLY A 26 -62.44 -8.80 -13.47
C GLY A 26 -62.85 -7.41 -13.02
N VAL A 27 -62.46 -6.97 -11.82
CA VAL A 27 -62.78 -5.62 -11.31
C VAL A 27 -61.90 -4.58 -12.02
N SER A 28 -62.51 -3.47 -12.45
CA SER A 28 -61.75 -2.43 -13.14
C SER A 28 -60.80 -1.72 -12.17
N GLY A 29 -59.60 -1.32 -12.63
CA GLY A 29 -58.63 -0.60 -11.79
C GLY A 29 -59.16 0.73 -11.22
N THR A 30 -60.27 1.25 -11.74
CA THR A 30 -61.01 2.39 -11.19
C THR A 30 -61.84 2.07 -9.96
N GLU A 31 -62.38 0.86 -9.89
CA GLU A 31 -63.24 0.37 -8.81
C GLU A 31 -62.40 -0.20 -7.66
N ILE A 32 -61.24 -0.79 -7.95
CA ILE A 32 -60.30 -1.36 -6.95
C ILE A 32 -59.81 -0.30 -5.94
N HIS A 33 -59.72 0.97 -6.33
CA HIS A 33 -59.18 2.02 -5.47
C HIS A 33 -60.01 2.27 -4.21
N ASN A 34 -61.34 2.19 -4.28
CA ASN A 34 -62.20 2.52 -3.14
C ASN A 34 -62.10 1.47 -2.01
N PRO A 35 -62.20 0.15 -2.28
CA PRO A 35 -61.94 -0.88 -1.28
C PRO A 35 -60.54 -0.80 -0.68
N LEU A 36 -59.52 -0.43 -1.48
CA LEU A 36 -58.16 -0.26 -0.96
C LEU A 36 -58.08 0.88 0.05
N VAL A 37 -58.65 2.05 -0.24
CA VAL A 37 -58.66 3.19 0.69
C VAL A 37 -59.47 2.87 1.95
N GLU A 38 -60.53 2.09 1.82
CA GLU A 38 -61.36 1.67 2.94
C GLU A 38 -60.64 0.75 3.92
N VAL A 39 -59.80 -0.17 3.41
CA VAL A 39 -59.07 -1.16 4.23
C VAL A 39 -57.70 -0.65 4.68
N TYR A 40 -56.98 0.08 3.82
CA TYR A 40 -55.59 0.50 4.03
C TYR A 40 -55.41 2.00 4.33
N GLY A 41 -56.50 2.76 4.34
CA GLY A 41 -56.51 4.20 4.57
C GLY A 41 -56.18 5.04 3.34
N SER A 42 -56.33 6.36 3.48
CA SER A 42 -56.16 7.34 2.38
C SER A 42 -54.73 7.44 1.84
N GLY A 43 -53.73 6.95 2.58
CA GLY A 43 -52.31 6.99 2.21
C GLY A 43 -51.82 5.82 1.34
N VAL A 44 -52.67 4.86 0.99
CA VAL A 44 -52.25 3.57 0.39
C VAL A 44 -51.55 3.70 -0.97
N MET A 45 -52.29 4.01 -2.01
CA MET A 45 -51.81 4.04 -3.38
C MET A 45 -52.76 4.88 -4.21
N SER A 46 -52.22 5.80 -5.02
CA SER A 46 -53.06 6.64 -5.86
C SER A 46 -53.82 5.82 -6.91
N LYS A 47 -55.02 6.27 -7.28
CA LYS A 47 -55.83 5.69 -8.36
C LYS A 47 -55.06 5.49 -9.67
N GLN A 48 -54.11 6.39 -9.97
CA GLN A 48 -53.24 6.27 -11.14
C GLN A 48 -52.30 5.06 -11.04
N MET A 49 -51.72 4.82 -9.86
CA MET A 49 -50.80 3.71 -9.64
C MET A 49 -51.54 2.37 -9.64
N VAL A 50 -52.76 2.31 -9.08
CA VAL A 50 -53.64 1.13 -9.18
C VAL A 50 -53.90 0.76 -10.65
N ARG A 51 -54.32 1.73 -11.47
CA ARG A 51 -54.52 1.53 -12.92
C ARG A 51 -53.24 1.11 -13.65
N ARG A 52 -52.07 1.59 -13.22
CA ARG A 52 -50.78 1.19 -13.79
C ARG A 52 -50.49 -0.27 -13.48
N TRP A 53 -50.74 -0.72 -12.25
CA TRP A 53 -50.56 -2.13 -11.87
C TRP A 53 -51.51 -3.07 -12.60
N CYS A 54 -52.80 -2.72 -12.72
CA CYS A 54 -53.74 -3.48 -13.53
C CYS A 54 -53.25 -3.62 -14.98
N ARG A 55 -52.74 -2.54 -15.58
CA ARG A 55 -52.13 -2.60 -16.92
C ARG A 55 -50.93 -3.54 -16.96
N THR A 56 -50.01 -3.44 -16.02
CA THR A 56 -48.85 -4.34 -15.99
C THR A 56 -49.24 -5.82 -15.85
N PHE A 57 -50.32 -6.14 -15.13
CA PHE A 57 -50.83 -7.50 -15.02
C PHE A 57 -51.51 -7.95 -16.33
N SER A 58 -52.27 -7.07 -16.99
CA SER A 58 -52.79 -7.31 -18.34
C SER A 58 -51.69 -7.53 -19.38
N ASP A 59 -50.54 -6.87 -19.23
CA ASP A 59 -49.36 -7.03 -20.09
C ASP A 59 -48.54 -8.30 -19.76
N GLY A 60 -49.05 -9.19 -18.90
CA GLY A 60 -48.47 -10.51 -18.63
C GLY A 60 -47.51 -10.59 -17.44
N ARG A 61 -47.31 -9.50 -16.67
CA ARG A 61 -46.47 -9.56 -15.46
C ARG A 61 -47.16 -10.38 -14.37
N GLN A 62 -46.43 -11.27 -13.71
CA GLN A 62 -46.94 -12.05 -12.57
C GLN A 62 -46.35 -11.64 -11.21
N GLN A 63 -45.22 -10.94 -11.18
CA GLN A 63 -44.54 -10.55 -9.94
C GLN A 63 -45.08 -9.22 -9.38
N VAL A 64 -45.20 -9.13 -8.05
CA VAL A 64 -45.67 -7.94 -7.32
C VAL A 64 -44.50 -7.08 -6.79
N GLU A 65 -43.29 -7.65 -6.75
CA GLU A 65 -42.04 -7.02 -6.35
C GLU A 65 -41.58 -6.01 -7.39
N ASP A 66 -40.86 -4.96 -6.99
CA ASP A 66 -40.22 -4.06 -7.95
C ASP A 66 -39.15 -4.81 -8.77
N ILE A 67 -39.19 -4.66 -10.10
CA ILE A 67 -38.13 -5.19 -10.97
C ILE A 67 -36.83 -4.44 -10.62
N PRO A 68 -35.68 -5.14 -10.48
CA PRO A 68 -34.39 -4.49 -10.28
C PRO A 68 -34.19 -3.41 -11.33
N ARG A 69 -34.10 -2.15 -10.89
CA ARG A 69 -33.80 -1.05 -11.81
C ARG A 69 -32.36 -1.22 -12.27
N ALA A 70 -32.13 -1.29 -13.57
CA ALA A 70 -30.81 -1.03 -14.11
C ALA A 70 -30.42 0.39 -13.66
N GLY A 71 -29.46 0.49 -12.75
CA GLY A 71 -28.90 1.78 -12.36
C GLY A 71 -28.31 2.49 -13.58
N ARG A 72 -27.93 3.77 -13.41
CA ARG A 72 -27.11 4.45 -14.41
C ARG A 72 -25.83 3.63 -14.62
N THR A 73 -25.57 3.21 -15.86
CA THR A 73 -24.33 2.52 -16.20
C THR A 73 -23.15 3.39 -15.78
N ARG A 74 -22.22 2.84 -14.99
CA ARG A 74 -20.95 3.50 -14.67
C ARG A 74 -20.13 3.54 -15.96
N THR A 75 -20.33 4.56 -16.78
CA THR A 75 -19.82 4.63 -18.16
C THR A 75 -18.30 4.45 -18.28
N ALA A 76 -17.55 4.74 -17.21
CA ALA A 76 -16.10 4.68 -17.20
C ALA A 76 -15.51 3.42 -16.52
N THR A 77 -16.27 2.68 -15.71
CA THR A 77 -15.80 1.46 -15.01
C THR A 77 -16.39 0.21 -15.66
N THR A 78 -16.17 0.07 -16.96
CA THR A 78 -16.52 -1.14 -17.70
C THR A 78 -15.40 -2.18 -17.54
N ASP A 79 -15.72 -3.47 -17.64
CA ASP A 79 -14.72 -4.54 -17.59
C ASP A 79 -13.65 -4.37 -18.69
N ALA A 80 -14.04 -3.82 -19.84
CA ALA A 80 -13.12 -3.46 -20.92
C ALA A 80 -12.09 -2.40 -20.48
N ASN A 81 -12.52 -1.33 -19.81
CA ASN A 81 -11.62 -0.31 -19.29
C ASN A 81 -10.73 -0.87 -18.19
N VAL A 82 -11.27 -1.71 -17.28
CA VAL A 82 -10.48 -2.37 -16.23
C VAL A 82 -9.38 -3.23 -16.84
N GLY A 83 -9.70 -4.02 -17.87
CA GLY A 83 -8.72 -4.81 -18.62
C GLY A 83 -7.64 -3.95 -19.28
N LYS A 84 -8.04 -2.89 -19.99
CA LYS A 84 -7.09 -1.96 -20.64
C LYS A 84 -6.17 -1.28 -19.63
N VAL A 85 -6.66 -0.91 -18.43
CA VAL A 85 -5.80 -0.38 -17.35
C VAL A 85 -4.78 -1.42 -16.88
N ASP A 86 -5.17 -2.68 -16.67
CA ASP A 86 -4.23 -3.73 -16.24
C ASP A 86 -3.14 -3.97 -17.28
N ASP A 87 -3.50 -4.03 -18.56
CA ASP A 87 -2.55 -4.19 -19.67
C ASP A 87 -1.55 -3.02 -19.74
N MET A 88 -2.04 -1.78 -19.61
CA MET A 88 -1.19 -0.58 -19.59
C MET A 88 -0.18 -0.61 -18.42
N ILE A 89 -0.62 -1.01 -17.23
CA ILE A 89 0.28 -1.10 -16.06
C ILE A 89 1.29 -2.24 -16.24
N ARG A 90 0.89 -3.38 -16.82
CA ARG A 90 1.81 -4.50 -17.09
C ARG A 90 2.87 -4.13 -18.11
N ALA A 91 2.50 -3.39 -19.16
CA ALA A 91 3.43 -2.89 -20.17
C ALA A 91 4.39 -1.84 -19.59
N ASN A 92 3.89 -0.92 -18.76
CA ASN A 92 4.71 0.10 -18.12
C ASN A 92 4.35 0.27 -16.63
N ARG A 93 5.14 -0.36 -15.75
CA ARG A 93 4.96 -0.30 -14.30
C ARG A 93 5.14 1.10 -13.69
N ARG A 94 5.63 2.07 -14.45
CA ARG A 94 5.83 3.47 -14.00
C ARG A 94 4.73 4.43 -14.44
N ILE A 95 3.75 3.96 -15.23
CA ILE A 95 2.67 4.78 -15.76
C ILE A 95 1.98 5.61 -14.66
N THR A 96 1.61 6.83 -15.02
CA THR A 96 0.90 7.78 -14.15
C THR A 96 -0.60 7.60 -14.27
N ILE A 97 -1.33 8.05 -13.24
CA ILE A 97 -2.80 8.01 -13.26
C ILE A 97 -3.35 8.93 -14.36
N ASP A 98 -2.67 10.06 -14.62
CA ASP A 98 -3.05 11.01 -15.68
C ASP A 98 -2.90 10.41 -17.08
N GLU A 99 -1.79 9.73 -17.38
CA GLU A 99 -1.60 9.02 -18.66
C GLU A 99 -2.67 7.95 -18.87
N VAL A 100 -3.04 7.21 -17.82
CA VAL A 100 -4.14 6.23 -17.89
C VAL A 100 -5.48 6.91 -18.15
N ALA A 101 -5.74 8.04 -17.50
CA ALA A 101 -6.98 8.79 -17.64
C ALA A 101 -7.14 9.37 -19.06
N GLU A 102 -6.07 9.95 -19.60
CA GLU A 102 -6.02 10.53 -20.94
C GLU A 102 -6.23 9.47 -22.02
N GLU A 103 -5.50 8.35 -21.95
CA GLU A 103 -5.57 7.24 -22.91
C GLU A 103 -6.95 6.53 -22.93
N LEU A 104 -7.69 6.59 -21.82
CA LEU A 104 -9.02 6.01 -21.70
C LEU A 104 -10.15 7.03 -21.86
N GLY A 105 -9.84 8.33 -21.94
CA GLY A 105 -10.82 9.41 -21.96
C GLY A 105 -11.72 9.42 -20.71
N ILE A 106 -11.19 8.99 -19.56
CA ILE A 106 -11.91 8.96 -18.28
C ILE A 106 -11.35 10.01 -17.32
N SER A 107 -12.07 10.31 -16.24
CA SER A 107 -11.55 11.23 -15.22
C SER A 107 -10.41 10.60 -14.42
N HIS A 108 -9.47 11.44 -13.96
CA HIS A 108 -8.35 11.07 -13.08
C HIS A 108 -8.83 10.21 -11.89
N GLU A 109 -9.87 10.68 -11.19
CA GLU A 109 -10.43 9.97 -10.02
C GLU A 109 -10.91 8.56 -10.39
N ARG A 110 -11.41 8.37 -11.61
CA ARG A 110 -11.91 7.06 -12.05
C ARG A 110 -10.78 6.12 -12.45
N ALA A 111 -9.76 6.63 -13.13
CA ALA A 111 -8.51 5.89 -13.34
C ALA A 111 -7.91 5.48 -11.99
N GLN A 112 -7.83 6.40 -11.02
CA GLN A 112 -7.34 6.14 -9.67
C GLN A 112 -8.14 5.03 -8.95
N ASN A 113 -9.49 5.09 -9.01
CA ASN A 113 -10.37 4.08 -8.42
C ASN A 113 -10.18 2.69 -9.08
N ILE A 114 -10.04 2.63 -10.41
CA ILE A 114 -9.78 1.36 -11.11
C ILE A 114 -8.43 0.77 -10.65
N ILE A 115 -7.38 1.59 -10.60
CA ILE A 115 -6.03 1.15 -10.25
C ILE A 115 -5.98 0.66 -8.79
N HIS A 116 -6.49 1.44 -7.83
CA HIS A 116 -6.33 1.16 -6.40
C HIS A 116 -7.42 0.27 -5.81
N ASP A 117 -8.69 0.49 -6.17
CA ASP A 117 -9.81 -0.18 -5.51
C ASP A 117 -10.26 -1.45 -6.23
N ILE A 118 -10.16 -1.46 -7.57
CA ILE A 118 -10.59 -2.60 -8.38
C ILE A 118 -9.42 -3.55 -8.63
N LEU A 119 -8.34 -3.07 -9.25
CA LEU A 119 -7.15 -3.87 -9.57
C LEU A 119 -6.20 -4.05 -8.39
N ARG A 120 -6.40 -3.32 -7.29
CA ARG A 120 -5.61 -3.40 -6.05
C ARG A 120 -4.12 -3.13 -6.22
N TYR A 121 -3.73 -2.39 -7.27
CA TYR A 121 -2.35 -1.93 -7.41
C TYR A 121 -2.01 -0.88 -6.35
N ARG A 122 -0.75 -0.91 -5.90
CA ARG A 122 -0.14 0.11 -5.03
C ARG A 122 1.13 0.61 -5.68
N LYS A 123 1.32 1.93 -5.72
CA LYS A 123 2.56 2.54 -6.21
C LYS A 123 3.54 2.63 -5.04
N VAL A 124 4.67 1.95 -5.17
CA VAL A 124 5.74 1.92 -4.16
C VAL A 124 7.04 2.45 -4.76
N SER A 125 7.87 3.08 -3.94
CA SER A 125 9.23 3.44 -4.35
C SER A 125 10.13 2.21 -4.35
N ALA A 126 10.98 2.08 -5.37
CA ALA A 126 12.03 1.08 -5.37
C ALA A 126 12.96 1.26 -4.16
N ARG A 127 13.48 0.16 -3.63
CA ARG A 127 14.52 0.20 -2.59
C ARG A 127 15.86 0.52 -3.25
N TRP A 128 16.64 1.41 -2.65
CA TRP A 128 18.02 1.64 -3.06
C TRP A 128 18.84 0.39 -2.71
N VAL A 129 19.52 -0.16 -3.71
CA VAL A 129 20.47 -1.26 -3.54
C VAL A 129 21.87 -0.73 -3.85
N PRO A 130 22.91 -1.06 -3.05
CA PRO A 130 24.24 -0.45 -3.20
C PRO A 130 24.87 -0.64 -4.58
N ARG A 131 24.64 -1.79 -5.22
CA ARG A 131 25.22 -2.13 -6.51
C ARG A 131 24.36 -3.15 -7.25
N GLN A 132 24.35 -3.07 -8.58
CA GLN A 132 23.86 -4.16 -9.42
C GLN A 132 24.94 -5.23 -9.53
N LEU A 133 24.70 -6.39 -8.93
CA LEU A 133 25.64 -7.52 -8.96
C LEU A 133 25.61 -8.22 -10.33
N THR A 134 26.77 -8.67 -10.78
CA THR A 134 26.88 -9.60 -11.93
C THR A 134 26.64 -11.03 -11.43
N SER A 135 26.34 -11.95 -12.34
CA SER A 135 26.18 -13.38 -12.01
C SER A 135 27.38 -13.94 -11.24
N THR A 136 28.61 -13.62 -11.68
CA THR A 136 29.83 -14.04 -11.00
C THR A 136 29.92 -13.51 -9.56
N HIS A 137 29.58 -12.24 -9.32
CA HIS A 137 29.57 -11.72 -7.95
C HIS A 137 28.50 -12.42 -7.09
N GLN A 138 27.34 -12.76 -7.66
CA GLN A 138 26.28 -13.49 -6.94
C GLN A 138 26.73 -14.90 -6.56
N GLU A 139 27.37 -15.62 -7.48
CA GLU A 139 27.92 -16.96 -7.24
C GLU A 139 29.01 -16.92 -6.16
N GLN A 140 29.93 -15.95 -6.22
CA GLN A 140 30.95 -15.75 -5.20
C GLN A 140 30.34 -15.44 -3.82
N CYS A 141 29.37 -14.52 -3.77
CA CYS A 141 28.67 -14.20 -2.53
C CYS A 141 27.96 -15.44 -1.96
N MET A 142 27.31 -16.25 -2.80
CA MET A 142 26.63 -17.48 -2.38
C MET A 142 27.63 -18.51 -1.84
N ALA A 143 28.74 -18.74 -2.53
CA ALA A 143 29.77 -19.69 -2.13
C ALA A 143 30.37 -19.33 -0.76
N VAL A 144 30.80 -18.09 -0.57
CA VAL A 144 31.36 -17.60 0.70
C VAL A 144 30.32 -17.64 1.83
N SER A 145 29.06 -17.28 1.53
CA SER A 145 27.98 -17.34 2.52
C SER A 145 27.71 -18.78 2.96
N LEU A 146 27.78 -19.74 2.04
CA LEU A 146 27.59 -21.15 2.34
C LEU A 146 28.74 -21.69 3.19
N GLU A 147 29.99 -21.33 2.88
CA GLU A 147 31.16 -21.70 3.67
C GLU A 147 31.05 -21.17 5.12
N HIS A 148 30.68 -19.90 5.30
CA HIS A 148 30.44 -19.34 6.62
C HIS A 148 29.30 -20.03 7.37
N LEU A 149 28.24 -20.43 6.66
CA LEU A 149 27.10 -21.13 7.26
C LEU A 149 27.50 -22.54 7.72
N VAL A 150 28.29 -23.27 6.93
CA VAL A 150 28.83 -24.59 7.32
C VAL A 150 29.70 -24.44 8.55
N ARG A 151 30.61 -23.47 8.57
CA ARG A 151 31.47 -23.21 9.73
C ARG A 151 30.67 -22.85 10.99
N TYR A 152 29.63 -22.04 10.84
CA TYR A 152 28.71 -21.76 11.95
C TYR A 152 27.96 -23.01 12.42
N HIS A 153 27.62 -23.95 11.54
CA HIS A 153 27.00 -25.21 11.93
C HIS A 153 27.96 -26.11 12.74
N GLU A 154 29.26 -26.09 12.44
CA GLU A 154 30.27 -26.87 13.15
C GLU A 154 30.66 -26.26 14.51
N ASP A 155 30.94 -24.95 14.53
CA ASP A 155 31.51 -24.26 15.68
C ASP A 155 30.45 -23.50 16.53
N GLY A 156 29.24 -23.31 15.99
CA GLY A 156 28.17 -22.56 16.64
C GLY A 156 28.56 -21.11 16.94
N ASN A 157 28.15 -20.63 18.12
CA ASN A 157 28.44 -19.25 18.54
C ASN A 157 29.92 -18.99 18.82
N ASP A 158 30.73 -20.01 19.09
CA ASP A 158 32.17 -19.86 19.32
C ASP A 158 32.88 -19.31 18.08
N PHE A 159 32.41 -19.66 16.87
CA PHE A 159 32.85 -19.01 15.64
C PHE A 159 32.53 -17.51 15.64
N LEU A 160 31.30 -17.13 15.99
CA LEU A 160 30.90 -15.71 16.01
C LEU A 160 31.68 -14.91 17.06
N PHE A 161 31.93 -15.45 18.24
CA PHE A 161 32.69 -14.80 19.31
C PHE A 161 34.17 -14.58 18.98
N ARG A 162 34.70 -15.22 17.93
CA ARG A 162 36.08 -15.03 17.44
C ARG A 162 36.20 -13.99 16.33
N ILE A 163 35.09 -13.51 15.78
CA ILE A 163 35.10 -12.54 14.69
C ILE A 163 35.32 -11.15 15.27
N VAL A 164 36.43 -10.53 14.86
CA VAL A 164 36.62 -9.09 14.93
C VAL A 164 36.34 -8.52 13.55
N THR A 165 35.47 -7.52 13.48
CA THR A 165 35.17 -6.82 12.23
C THR A 165 35.47 -5.34 12.39
N GLY A 166 35.63 -4.64 11.28
CA GLY A 166 35.78 -3.20 11.26
C GLY A 166 35.33 -2.62 9.94
N ASP A 167 34.97 -1.35 9.96
CA ASP A 167 34.58 -0.60 8.78
C ASP A 167 34.91 0.89 8.97
N GLU A 168 34.89 1.64 7.88
CA GLU A 168 35.22 3.06 7.85
C GLU A 168 34.04 3.88 7.38
N THR A 169 33.69 4.90 8.15
CA THR A 169 32.53 5.74 7.85
C THR A 169 32.83 7.22 8.02
N TRP A 170 32.26 8.02 7.12
CA TRP A 170 32.35 9.48 7.21
C TRP A 170 31.35 10.00 8.23
N VAL A 171 31.86 10.62 9.29
CA VAL A 171 31.06 11.31 10.30
C VAL A 171 31.08 12.81 9.97
N HIS A 172 29.90 13.36 9.73
CA HIS A 172 29.73 14.78 9.43
C HIS A 172 29.45 15.59 10.70
N HIS A 173 29.97 16.82 10.78
CA HIS A 173 29.77 17.70 11.96
C HIS A 173 28.30 18.11 12.18
N PHE A 174 27.44 17.94 11.18
CA PHE A 174 26.01 18.25 11.26
C PHE A 174 25.20 17.23 10.48
N THR A 175 24.00 16.92 10.97
CA THR A 175 23.02 16.11 10.25
C THR A 175 22.22 17.01 9.32
N THR A 176 22.23 16.73 8.00
CA THR A 176 21.34 17.44 7.09
C THR A 176 19.90 16.97 7.29
N GLU A 177 19.00 17.91 7.56
CA GLU A 177 17.57 17.61 7.60
C GLU A 177 17.11 17.10 6.22
N SER A 178 16.40 15.97 6.17
CA SER A 178 15.90 15.42 4.91
C SER A 178 14.81 16.29 4.29
N LYS A 179 14.48 16.08 3.01
CA LYS A 179 13.38 16.81 2.35
C LYS A 179 12.03 16.50 3.00
N ALA A 180 11.82 15.25 3.40
CA ALA A 180 10.61 14.82 4.09
C ALA A 180 10.50 15.44 5.49
N ALA A 181 11.62 15.51 6.21
CA ALA A 181 11.67 16.16 7.52
C ALA A 181 11.39 17.68 7.44
N SER A 182 11.76 18.33 6.33
CA SER A 182 11.46 19.75 6.11
C SER A 182 10.04 20.05 5.60
N MET A 183 9.15 19.06 5.52
CA MET A 183 7.77 19.34 5.10
C MET A 183 7.04 20.13 6.18
N GLU A 184 6.47 21.26 5.78
CA GLU A 184 5.68 22.14 6.65
C GLU A 184 4.27 22.33 6.09
N TRP A 185 3.28 22.42 6.99
CA TRP A 185 1.94 22.83 6.63
C TRP A 185 1.95 24.33 6.35
N LYS A 186 1.38 24.75 5.20
CA LYS A 186 1.26 26.18 4.86
C LYS A 186 -0.14 26.52 4.38
N HIS A 187 -0.53 27.78 4.56
CA HIS A 187 -1.72 28.31 3.93
C HIS A 187 -1.48 28.53 2.41
N PRO A 188 -2.50 28.44 1.54
CA PRO A 188 -2.34 28.68 0.10
C PRO A 188 -1.73 30.04 -0.23
N SER A 189 -2.09 31.08 0.52
CA SER A 189 -1.57 32.45 0.36
C SER A 189 -0.18 32.69 0.97
N SER A 190 0.35 31.76 1.76
CA SER A 190 1.68 31.91 2.37
C SER A 190 2.80 31.60 1.37
N PRO A 191 3.91 32.38 1.40
CA PRO A 191 5.07 32.11 0.56
C PRO A 191 5.69 30.75 0.90
N VAL A 192 6.31 30.11 -0.09
CA VAL A 192 7.01 28.82 0.10
C VAL A 192 8.37 29.09 0.74
N ARG A 193 8.65 28.46 1.89
CA ARG A 193 9.97 28.51 2.51
C ARG A 193 11.00 27.89 1.56
N LYS A 194 12.06 28.64 1.27
CA LYS A 194 13.19 28.15 0.47
C LYS A 194 14.16 27.42 1.38
N LYS A 195 14.31 26.12 1.17
CA LYS A 195 15.40 25.33 1.75
C LYS A 195 16.59 25.38 0.80
N PHE A 196 17.65 26.07 1.19
CA PHE A 196 18.90 26.05 0.44
C PHE A 196 19.57 24.69 0.61
N LYS A 197 20.17 24.16 -0.46
CA LYS A 197 21.00 22.97 -0.36
C LYS A 197 22.25 23.33 0.44
N THR A 198 22.41 22.75 1.62
CA THR A 198 23.66 22.84 2.36
C THR A 198 24.68 21.92 1.69
N THR A 199 25.73 22.48 1.12
CA THR A 199 26.85 21.70 0.59
C THR A 199 27.58 21.05 1.78
N PRO A 200 27.98 19.76 1.72
CA PRO A 200 28.66 19.06 2.83
C PRO A 200 30.05 19.58 3.21
N SER A 201 30.38 20.83 2.89
CA SER A 201 31.69 21.45 3.15
C SER A 201 31.91 21.84 4.63
N ALA A 202 30.92 21.67 5.50
CA ALA A 202 31.11 21.82 6.94
C ALA A 202 31.61 20.49 7.51
N GLY A 203 32.94 20.34 7.59
CA GLY A 203 33.70 19.37 8.38
C GLY A 203 33.22 17.91 8.39
N LYS A 204 34.06 17.00 7.92
CA LYS A 204 33.85 15.57 8.08
C LYS A 204 35.12 14.91 8.58
N VAL A 205 34.96 13.92 9.44
CA VAL A 205 36.03 13.10 10.00
C VAL A 205 35.77 11.67 9.53
N LEU A 206 36.81 10.97 9.10
CA LEU A 206 36.69 9.55 8.79
C LEU A 206 36.91 8.78 10.08
N LEU A 207 35.90 8.02 10.51
CA LEU A 207 35.98 7.13 11.65
C LEU A 207 36.27 5.72 11.15
N THR A 208 37.37 5.12 11.62
CA THR A 208 37.59 3.68 11.55
C THR A 208 37.20 3.08 12.89
N VAL A 209 36.31 2.08 12.85
CA VAL A 209 35.84 1.40 14.06
C VAL A 209 36.04 -0.09 13.92
N PHE A 210 36.60 -0.72 14.95
CA PHE A 210 36.66 -2.19 15.09
C PHE A 210 35.85 -2.62 16.29
N TRP A 211 35.11 -3.73 16.15
CA TRP A 211 34.27 -4.29 17.19
C TRP A 211 34.18 -5.82 17.07
N ASP A 212 33.83 -6.47 18.17
CA ASP A 212 33.50 -7.88 18.25
C ASP A 212 32.07 -8.07 18.81
N ALA A 213 31.75 -9.29 19.25
CA ALA A 213 30.46 -9.59 19.85
C ALA A 213 30.27 -8.99 21.26
N GLN A 214 31.33 -8.51 21.90
CA GLN A 214 31.38 -7.99 23.26
C GLN A 214 31.33 -6.45 23.27
N GLY A 215 31.83 -5.80 22.23
CA GLY A 215 31.70 -4.37 22.05
C GLY A 215 32.75 -3.74 21.13
N VAL A 216 32.89 -2.42 21.25
CA VAL A 216 33.86 -1.65 20.46
C VAL A 216 35.27 -1.87 21.01
N LEU A 217 36.20 -2.18 20.10
CA LEU A 217 37.60 -2.45 20.41
C LEU A 217 38.49 -1.24 20.16
N LEU A 218 38.26 -0.55 19.05
CA LEU A 218 39.05 0.59 18.63
C LEU A 218 38.18 1.60 17.89
N LEU A 219 38.38 2.87 18.22
CA LEU A 219 37.92 4.02 17.44
C LEU A 219 39.15 4.83 17.05
N ASP A 220 39.40 4.97 15.75
CA ASP A 220 40.46 5.83 15.23
C ASP A 220 39.85 6.89 14.32
N PHE A 221 40.12 8.15 14.63
CA PHE A 221 39.58 9.29 13.90
C PHE A 221 40.68 9.89 13.00
N LEU A 222 40.34 10.07 11.73
CA LEU A 222 41.18 10.79 10.77
C LEU A 222 40.49 12.12 10.41
N GLU A 223 40.99 13.20 11.00
CA GLU A 223 40.43 14.55 10.84
C GLU A 223 40.62 15.13 9.43
N VAL A 224 41.73 14.78 8.76
CA VAL A 224 42.08 15.31 7.44
C VAL A 224 42.67 14.19 6.57
N GLY A 225 42.19 14.10 5.33
CA GLY A 225 42.71 13.17 4.32
C GLY A 225 41.88 11.90 4.17
N THR A 226 42.50 10.87 3.60
CA THR A 226 41.89 9.56 3.33
C THR A 226 42.80 8.49 3.90
N ILE A 227 42.23 7.35 4.33
CA ILE A 227 43.02 6.19 4.73
C ILE A 227 43.85 5.70 3.55
N ASN A 228 45.15 5.55 3.79
CA ASN A 228 46.07 4.88 2.89
C ASN A 228 46.58 3.59 3.56
N ALA A 229 47.31 2.77 2.81
CA ALA A 229 47.79 1.48 3.29
C ALA A 229 48.64 1.61 4.57
N THR A 230 49.55 2.59 4.62
CA THR A 230 50.42 2.82 5.79
C THR A 230 49.61 3.15 7.04
N ARG A 231 48.66 4.09 6.93
CA ARG A 231 47.78 4.48 8.04
C ARG A 231 46.93 3.31 8.51
N TYR A 232 46.44 2.49 7.58
CA TYR A 232 45.66 1.31 7.93
C TYR A 232 46.51 0.27 8.68
N CYS A 233 47.75 0.03 8.23
CA CYS A 233 48.70 -0.84 8.95
C CYS A 233 49.01 -0.33 10.37
N ASP A 234 49.16 0.99 10.56
CA ASP A 234 49.34 1.57 11.89
C ASP A 234 48.12 1.35 12.77
N THR A 235 46.91 1.46 12.19
CA THR A 235 45.64 1.26 12.89
C THR A 235 45.48 -0.20 13.33
N LEU A 236 45.81 -1.16 12.47
CA LEU A 236 45.84 -2.58 12.83
C LEU A 236 46.89 -2.89 13.90
N SER A 237 48.05 -2.22 13.85
CA SER A 237 49.09 -2.36 14.87
C SER A 237 48.62 -1.84 16.23
N LYS A 238 47.86 -0.74 16.27
CA LYS A 238 47.19 -0.23 17.48
C LYS A 238 46.15 -1.24 18.01
N LEU A 239 45.27 -1.73 17.13
CA LEU A 239 44.26 -2.74 17.48
C LEU A 239 44.89 -3.97 18.12
N ARG A 240 45.99 -4.47 17.54
CA ARG A 240 46.76 -5.59 18.09
C ARG A 240 47.35 -5.25 19.45
N GLY A 241 47.98 -4.09 19.61
CA GLY A 241 48.56 -3.66 20.88
C GLY A 241 47.53 -3.51 22.02
N ASP A 242 46.31 -3.06 21.71
CA ASP A 242 45.25 -2.90 22.72
C ASP A 242 44.57 -4.24 23.07
N SER A 243 44.46 -5.17 22.11
CA SER A 243 43.99 -6.54 22.39
C SER A 243 44.96 -7.34 23.26
N GLU A 244 46.28 -7.18 23.08
CA GLU A 244 47.29 -7.83 23.93
C GLU A 244 47.27 -7.32 25.38
N LYS A 245 46.92 -6.05 25.61
CA LYS A 245 46.77 -5.47 26.97
C LYS A 245 45.49 -5.91 27.68
N ALA A 246 44.46 -6.29 26.93
CA ALA A 246 43.16 -6.66 27.46
C ALA A 246 43.00 -8.17 27.76
N ALA A 247 44.09 -8.94 27.80
CA ALA A 247 44.09 -10.39 28.06
C ALA A 247 43.19 -11.20 27.09
N TRP A 248 43.32 -10.93 25.80
CA TRP A 248 42.58 -11.63 24.76
C TRP A 248 43.10 -13.07 24.58
N PRO A 249 42.23 -14.07 24.39
CA PRO A 249 42.67 -15.43 24.15
C PRO A 249 43.56 -15.55 22.91
N SER A 250 44.75 -16.15 23.08
CA SER A 250 45.79 -16.30 22.04
C SER A 250 45.38 -17.11 20.79
N HIS A 251 44.17 -17.67 20.76
CA HIS A 251 43.65 -18.46 19.65
C HIS A 251 43.00 -17.62 18.54
N ILE A 252 42.69 -16.33 18.78
CA ILE A 252 42.07 -15.43 17.80
C ILE A 252 43.04 -15.09 16.64
N TRP A 253 44.36 -15.17 16.86
CA TRP A 253 45.36 -14.66 15.91
C TRP A 253 46.07 -15.72 15.03
N ARG A 254 45.61 -16.97 15.01
CA ARG A 254 46.33 -18.07 14.33
C ARG A 254 46.09 -18.26 12.82
N SER A 255 45.45 -17.35 12.08
CA SER A 255 45.34 -17.53 10.61
C SER A 255 45.41 -16.24 9.77
N ALA A 256 46.46 -15.44 9.93
CA ALA A 256 46.75 -14.33 9.00
C ALA A 256 48.16 -14.36 8.39
N VAL A 257 48.95 -15.42 8.64
CA VAL A 257 50.23 -15.62 7.93
C VAL A 257 50.33 -17.09 7.54
N GLY A 258 50.00 -17.35 6.28
CA GLY A 258 50.15 -18.61 5.55
C GLY A 258 49.98 -18.32 4.07
#